data_AF-A0A965PSX0-F1
#
_entry.id   AF-A0A965PSX0-F1
#
_cell.length_a   1.000
_cell.length_b   1.000
_cell.length_c   1.000
_cell.angle_alpha   90.00
_cell.angle_beta   90.00
_cell.angle_gamma   90.00
#
_symmetry.space_group_name_H-M   'P 1'
#
loop_
_entity.id
_entity.type
_entity.pdbx_description
1 polymer ?
#
loop_
_entity_poly.entity_id
_entity_poly.type
_entity_poly.pdbx_seq_one_letter_code
_entity_poly.pdbx_strand_id
1 'polypeptide(L)'
;MYRKNVAGQYIYFVLVKAADGTALTGATVTAYRALDNGSQASATGTTTELANGQYRFNLSQADTNANYGSYLFTAATAVPVEKTVVFTGANPTDATAFGLSRLDAAITSRLAPTVAGRTLDVT
;
A
#
# COMPACT_ATOMS: atom_id res chain seq x y z
N MET A 1 -1.36 6.41 -1.66
CA MET A 1 -2.40 5.36 -1.57
C MET A 1 -1.72 4.01 -1.70
N TYR A 2 -2.11 3.02 -0.90
CA TYR A 2 -1.63 1.66 -1.08
C TYR A 2 -2.63 0.87 -1.92
N ARG A 3 -2.12 0.14 -2.91
CA ARG A 3 -2.90 -0.74 -3.79
C ARG A 3 -3.10 -2.09 -3.12
N LYS A 4 -4.33 -2.59 -3.16
CA LYS A 4 -4.68 -3.91 -2.65
C LYS A 4 -4.06 -5.00 -3.53
N ASN A 5 -3.53 -6.05 -2.92
CA ASN A 5 -3.01 -7.23 -3.60
C ASN A 5 -1.88 -6.95 -4.63
N VAL A 6 -1.03 -5.97 -4.33
CA VAL A 6 0.11 -5.59 -5.17
C VAL A 6 1.39 -5.49 -4.34
N ALA A 7 2.41 -6.27 -4.72
CA ALA A 7 3.75 -6.17 -4.16
C ALA A 7 4.48 -4.90 -4.63
N GLY A 8 5.65 -4.62 -4.03
CA GLY A 8 6.54 -3.53 -4.48
C GLY A 8 6.11 -2.15 -3.99
N GLN A 9 5.32 -2.11 -2.93
CA GLN A 9 4.94 -0.89 -2.22
C GLN A 9 5.74 -0.79 -0.92
N TYR A 10 5.95 0.42 -0.43
CA TYR A 10 6.92 0.67 0.65
C TYR A 10 6.28 1.39 1.83
N ILE A 11 6.51 0.87 3.03
CA ILE A 11 6.27 1.58 4.29
C ILE A 11 7.61 2.01 4.86
N TYR A 12 7.79 3.30 5.09
CA TYR A 12 8.99 3.83 5.74
C TYR A 12 8.72 4.07 7.22
N PHE A 13 9.70 3.77 8.06
CA PHE A 13 9.63 3.96 9.50
C PHE A 13 11.02 4.25 10.08
N VAL A 14 11.05 4.74 11.31
CA VAL A 14 12.29 4.97 12.07
C VAL A 14 12.24 4.08 13.30
N LEU A 15 13.38 3.47 13.64
CA LEU A 15 13.58 2.87 14.95
C LEU A 15 14.51 3.75 15.78
N VAL A 16 14.13 3.94 17.03
CA VAL A 16 14.95 4.61 18.04
C VAL A 16 15.25 3.64 19.18
N LYS A 17 16.38 3.83 19.82
CA LYS A 17 16.76 3.06 21.01
C LYS A 17 15.82 3.39 22.16
N ALA A 18 15.36 2.37 22.87
CA ALA A 18 14.54 2.52 24.06
C ALA A 18 15.28 3.19 25.22
N ALA A 19 16.61 3.13 25.23
CA ALA A 19 17.42 3.70 26.31
C ALA A 19 17.46 5.24 26.31
N ASP A 20 17.57 5.85 25.12
CA ASP A 20 17.90 7.27 25.00
C ASP A 20 17.19 7.99 23.82
N GLY A 21 16.37 7.29 23.04
CA GLY A 21 15.68 7.85 21.89
C GLY A 21 16.58 8.18 20.69
N THR A 22 17.87 7.81 20.73
CA THR A 22 18.77 7.99 19.58
C THR A 22 18.43 7.03 18.45
N ALA A 23 18.82 7.38 17.22
CA ALA A 23 18.58 6.52 16.06
C ALA A 23 19.19 5.12 16.24
N LEU A 24 18.40 4.08 15.96
CA LEU A 24 18.86 2.71 15.97
C LEU A 24 19.23 2.26 14.56
N THR A 25 20.52 2.21 14.25
CA THR A 25 21.07 1.72 12.98
C THR A 25 21.46 0.24 13.07
N GLY A 26 21.57 -0.44 11.94
CA GLY A 26 22.05 -1.82 11.82
C GLY A 26 21.15 -2.89 12.45
N ALA A 27 19.88 -2.59 12.75
CA ALA A 27 19.02 -3.50 13.48
C ALA A 27 18.45 -4.61 12.58
N THR A 28 18.44 -5.83 13.12
CA THR A 28 17.64 -6.93 12.57
C THR A 28 16.19 -6.71 12.98
N VAL A 29 15.37 -6.23 12.04
CA VAL A 29 13.95 -5.95 12.27
C VAL A 29 13.09 -7.18 12.04
N THR A 30 12.26 -7.52 13.03
CA THR A 30 11.13 -8.43 12.86
C THR A 30 9.88 -7.63 12.51
N ALA A 31 9.24 -7.99 11.41
CA ALA A 31 8.00 -7.36 10.95
C ALA A 31 6.82 -8.32 11.16
N TYR A 32 5.77 -7.82 11.80
CA TYR A 32 4.49 -8.50 11.95
C TYR A 32 3.41 -7.75 11.18
N ARG A 33 2.37 -8.46 10.76
CA ARG A 33 1.18 -7.91 10.13
C ARG A 33 -0.09 -8.38 10.84
N ALA A 34 -1.08 -7.51 10.91
CA ALA A 34 -2.47 -7.89 11.16
C ALA A 34 -3.30 -7.34 10.00
N LEU A 35 -4.07 -8.21 9.36
CA LEU A 35 -4.86 -7.87 8.18
C LEU A 35 -6.34 -7.91 8.53
N ASP A 36 -7.05 -6.82 8.23
CA ASP A 36 -8.45 -6.61 8.58
C ASP A 36 -8.71 -6.91 10.07
N ASN A 37 -9.59 -7.86 10.40
CA ASN A 37 -9.88 -8.31 11.77
C ASN A 37 -9.08 -9.57 12.17
N GLY A 38 -8.08 -9.95 11.37
CA GLY A 38 -7.25 -11.13 11.59
C GLY A 38 -6.23 -10.95 12.71
N SER A 39 -5.84 -12.07 13.31
CA SER A 39 -4.75 -12.10 14.30
C SER A 39 -3.41 -11.68 13.69
N GLN A 40 -2.53 -11.18 14.55
CA GLN A 40 -1.17 -10.84 14.14
C GLN A 40 -0.41 -12.10 13.70
N ALA A 41 0.31 -11.99 12.59
CA ALA A 41 1.17 -13.02 12.03
C ALA A 41 2.50 -12.38 11.59
N SER A 42 3.50 -13.22 11.27
CA SER A 42 4.71 -12.72 10.63
C SER A 42 4.38 -12.07 9.29
N ALA A 43 4.92 -10.89 9.04
CA ALA A 43 4.84 -10.29 7.72
C ALA A 43 5.78 -11.05 6.76
N THR A 44 5.49 -10.96 5.47
CA THR A 44 6.20 -11.74 4.44
C THR A 44 7.12 -10.90 3.56
N GLY A 45 6.99 -9.58 3.62
CA GLY A 45 7.89 -8.61 3.05
C GLY A 45 9.24 -8.55 3.77
N THR A 46 10.12 -7.67 3.31
CA THR A 46 11.48 -7.53 3.83
C THR A 46 11.77 -6.13 4.32
N THR A 47 12.63 -6.00 5.33
CA THR A 47 13.08 -4.72 5.84
C THR A 47 14.50 -4.41 5.35
N THR A 48 14.77 -3.14 5.03
CA THR A 48 16.10 -2.64 4.66
C THR A 48 16.37 -1.33 5.39
N GLU A 49 17.53 -1.19 6.02
CA GLU A 49 17.97 0.09 6.59
C GLU A 49 18.44 1.06 5.49
N LEU A 50 18.14 2.34 5.63
CA LEU A 50 18.49 3.41 4.69
C LEU A 50 19.48 4.44 5.26
N ALA A 51 20.06 4.15 6.43
CA ALA A 51 20.81 5.05 7.32
C ALA A 51 19.94 5.88 8.29
N ASN A 52 20.60 6.46 9.30
CA ASN A 52 20.01 7.33 10.32
C ASN A 52 18.83 6.70 11.11
N GLY A 53 18.85 5.37 11.26
CA GLY A 53 17.78 4.61 11.90
C GLY A 53 16.47 4.59 11.12
N GLN A 54 16.48 5.07 9.87
CA GLN A 54 15.35 4.93 8.96
C GLN A 54 15.42 3.59 8.23
N TYR A 55 14.27 2.95 8.13
CA TYR A 55 14.08 1.67 7.48
C TYR A 55 12.95 1.77 6.46
N ARG A 56 13.00 0.87 5.49
CA ARG A 56 11.95 0.60 4.52
C ARG A 56 11.48 -0.83 4.67
N PHE A 57 10.18 -1.02 4.75
CA PHE A 57 9.53 -2.32 4.60
C PHE A 57 8.98 -2.47 3.18
N ASN A 58 9.50 -3.45 2.46
CA ASN A 58 9.08 -3.84 1.12
C ASN A 58 7.92 -4.82 1.23
N LEU A 59 6.70 -4.33 1.01
CA LEU A 59 5.48 -5.13 1.08
C LEU A 59 5.45 -6.22 0.01
N SER A 60 5.19 -7.46 0.43
CA SER A 60 4.84 -8.55 -0.48
C SER A 60 3.39 -8.40 -0.96
N GLN A 61 2.99 -9.20 -1.96
CA GLN A 61 1.58 -9.26 -2.36
C GLN A 61 0.68 -9.71 -1.20
N ALA A 62 1.11 -10.75 -0.45
CA ALA A 62 0.34 -11.29 0.66
C ALA A 62 0.16 -10.27 1.79
N ASP A 63 1.12 -9.36 1.98
CA ASP A 63 0.99 -8.31 2.99
C ASP A 63 -0.10 -7.30 2.63
N THR A 64 -0.44 -7.13 1.35
CA THR A 64 -1.38 -6.10 0.87
C THR A 64 -2.75 -6.64 0.48
N ASN A 65 -2.99 -7.93 0.68
CA ASN A 65 -4.23 -8.59 0.24
C ASN A 65 -5.35 -8.49 1.30
N ALA A 66 -5.69 -7.27 1.69
CA ALA A 66 -6.68 -6.94 2.72
C ALA A 66 -7.32 -5.57 2.42
N ASN A 67 -8.28 -5.10 3.23
CA ASN A 67 -8.74 -3.71 3.16
C ASN A 67 -7.92 -2.81 4.10
N TYR A 68 -7.53 -3.33 5.26
CA TYR A 68 -6.69 -2.67 6.25
C TYR A 68 -5.48 -3.54 6.58
N GLY A 69 -4.31 -2.92 6.73
CA GLY A 69 -3.10 -3.59 7.19
C GLY A 69 -2.43 -2.79 8.29
N SER A 70 -2.22 -3.42 9.45
CA SER A 70 -1.38 -2.91 10.52
C SER A 70 -0.05 -3.66 10.53
N TYR A 71 1.05 -2.93 10.58
CA TYR A 71 2.39 -3.49 10.59
C TYR A 71 3.15 -3.06 11.83
N LEU A 72 3.59 -4.04 12.62
CA LEU A 72 4.42 -3.81 13.79
C LEU A 72 5.87 -4.16 13.46
N PHE A 73 6.77 -3.21 13.66
CA PHE A 73 8.19 -3.38 13.47
C PHE A 73 8.89 -3.38 14.83
N THR A 74 9.62 -4.45 15.12
CA THR A 74 10.37 -4.62 16.37
C THR A 74 11.82 -4.96 16.08
N ALA A 75 12.72 -4.58 16.99
CA ALA A 75 14.09 -5.04 17.01
C ALA A 75 14.60 -5.02 18.46
N ALA A 76 15.69 -5.71 18.74
CA ALA A 76 16.33 -5.66 20.05
C ALA A 76 16.66 -4.21 20.43
N THR A 77 16.36 -3.81 21.67
CA THR A 77 16.58 -2.46 22.22
C THR A 77 15.81 -1.33 21.53
N ALA A 78 14.96 -1.62 20.55
CA ALA A 78 14.14 -0.61 19.88
C ALA A 78 12.86 -0.32 20.67
N VAL A 79 12.37 0.92 20.60
CA VAL A 79 10.95 1.17 20.83
C VAL A 79 10.18 0.65 19.60
N PRO A 80 9.23 -0.31 19.76
CA PRO A 80 8.43 -0.80 18.65
C PRO A 80 7.65 0.32 17.96
N VAL A 81 7.46 0.22 16.65
CA VAL A 81 6.64 1.15 15.89
C VAL A 81 5.60 0.40 15.06
N GLU A 82 4.37 0.87 15.16
CA GLU A 82 3.24 0.38 14.37
C GLU A 82 2.92 1.38 13.24
N LYS A 83 2.55 0.86 12.06
CA LYS A 83 2.04 1.61 10.93
C LYS A 83 0.80 0.95 10.36
N THR A 84 -0.34 1.63 10.45
CA THR A 84 -1.58 1.19 9.79
C THR A 84 -1.73 1.87 8.43
N VAL A 85 -2.19 1.11 7.44
CA VAL A 85 -2.51 1.58 6.10
C VAL A 85 -3.87 1.04 5.64
N VAL A 86 -4.50 1.80 4.74
CA VAL A 86 -5.70 1.38 4.02
C VAL A 86 -5.31 1.01 2.59
N PHE A 87 -5.73 -0.18 2.16
CA PHE A 87 -5.55 -0.66 0.80
C PHE A 87 -6.77 -0.31 -0.05
N THR A 88 -6.49 0.09 -1.30
CA THR A 88 -7.52 0.51 -2.25
C THR A 88 -7.34 -0.23 -3.57
N GLY A 89 -8.43 -0.40 -4.32
CA GLY A 89 -8.35 -0.90 -5.70
C GLY A 89 -7.85 0.15 -6.70
N ALA A 90 -7.74 1.41 -6.30
CA ALA A 90 -7.30 2.49 -7.15
C ALA A 90 -5.82 2.35 -7.51
N ASN A 91 -5.49 2.70 -8.75
CA ASN A 91 -4.12 2.78 -9.25
C ASN A 91 -3.78 4.22 -9.63
N PRO A 92 -3.11 5.00 -8.76
CA PRO A 92 -2.78 6.40 -9.06
C PRO A 92 -1.76 6.60 -10.18
N THR A 93 -1.07 5.54 -10.63
CA THR A 93 -0.14 5.61 -11.76
C THR A 93 -0.80 5.27 -13.10
N ASP A 94 -2.07 4.88 -13.09
CA ASP A 94 -2.86 4.72 -14.30
C ASP A 94 -3.31 6.10 -14.79
N ALA A 95 -2.72 6.54 -15.91
CA ALA A 95 -2.94 7.87 -16.47
C ALA A 95 -4.33 8.06 -17.08
N THR A 96 -5.06 6.98 -17.41
CA THR A 96 -6.33 7.08 -18.12
C THR A 96 -7.52 7.08 -17.16
N ALA A 97 -7.50 6.23 -16.13
CA ALA A 97 -8.69 6.00 -15.31
C ALA A 97 -8.43 5.83 -13.81
N PHE A 98 -7.21 6.10 -13.31
CA PHE A 98 -6.86 5.88 -11.90
C PHE A 98 -7.09 4.41 -11.44
N GLY A 99 -7.06 3.47 -12.40
CA GLY A 99 -7.36 2.05 -12.20
C GLY A 99 -8.86 1.72 -12.07
N LEU A 100 -9.77 2.66 -12.35
CA LEU A 100 -11.22 2.48 -12.21
C LEU A 100 -11.88 2.17 -13.56
N SER A 101 -12.00 0.88 -13.90
CA SER A 101 -12.65 0.42 -15.15
C SER A 101 -14.10 0.91 -15.35
N ARG A 102 -14.78 1.31 -14.27
CA ARG A 102 -16.15 1.82 -14.34
C ARG A 102 -16.26 3.26 -14.85
N LEU A 103 -15.17 4.04 -14.79
CA LEU A 103 -15.17 5.41 -15.30
C LEU A 103 -15.27 5.40 -16.83
N ASP A 104 -14.43 4.60 -17.49
CA ASP A 104 -14.43 4.46 -18.95
C ASP A 104 -15.75 3.92 -19.49
N ALA A 105 -16.35 2.94 -18.80
CA ALA A 105 -17.67 2.41 -19.15
C ALA A 105 -18.77 3.48 -19.06
N ALA A 106 -18.75 4.32 -18.03
CA ALA A 106 -19.72 5.39 -17.86
C ALA A 106 -19.54 6.51 -18.90
N ILE A 107 -18.29 6.86 -19.25
CA ILE A 107 -17.97 7.81 -20.32
C ILE A 107 -18.45 7.28 -21.66
N THR A 108 -18.15 6.01 -21.98
CA THR A 108 -18.58 5.36 -23.21
C THR A 108 -20.11 5.33 -23.33
N SER A 109 -20.83 5.04 -22.25
CA SER A 109 -22.30 5.06 -22.26
C SER A 109 -22.90 6.47 -22.45
N ARG A 110 -22.19 7.53 -22.05
CA ARG A 110 -22.64 8.92 -22.21
C ARG A 110 -22.29 9.51 -23.57
N LEU A 111 -21.17 9.07 -24.15
CA LEU A 111 -20.75 9.40 -25.51
C LEU A 111 -21.43 8.53 -26.56
N ALA A 112 -21.97 7.38 -26.17
CA ALA A 112 -22.80 6.57 -27.04
C ALA A 112 -23.90 7.49 -27.59
N PRO A 113 -23.98 7.67 -28.92
CA PRO A 113 -24.98 8.56 -29.48
C PRO A 113 -26.34 8.01 -29.08
N THR A 114 -27.08 8.76 -28.25
CA THR A 114 -28.49 8.47 -28.00
C THR A 114 -29.23 8.84 -29.27
N VAL A 115 -29.23 7.93 -30.23
CA VAL A 115 -29.96 8.10 -31.49
C VAL A 115 -31.44 7.92 -31.17
N ALA A 116 -32.09 9.01 -30.75
CA ALA A 116 -33.51 9.20 -30.99
C ALA A 116 -33.70 9.46 -32.51
N GLY A 117 -33.50 8.43 -33.33
CA GLY A 117 -33.94 8.39 -34.72
C GLY A 117 -33.11 9.09 -35.81
N ARG A 118 -31.84 9.48 -35.61
CA ARG A 118 -30.99 9.95 -36.72
C ARG A 118 -29.55 9.42 -36.64
N THR A 119 -29.23 8.46 -37.51
CA THR A 119 -27.84 8.10 -37.84
C THR A 119 -27.12 9.37 -38.28
N LEU A 120 -25.99 9.69 -37.65
CA LEU A 120 -25.04 10.65 -38.22
C LEU A 120 -24.21 9.86 -39.23
N ASP A 121 -24.67 9.79 -40.47
CA ASP A 121 -23.80 9.41 -41.59
C ASP A 121 -22.78 10.54 -41.75
N VAL A 122 -21.61 10.35 -41.15
CA VAL A 122 -20.45 11.20 -41.42
C VAL A 122 -19.80 10.64 -42.69
N THR A 123 -20.00 11.35 -43.80
CA THR A 123 -19.25 11.14 -45.05
C THR A 123 -17.86 11.75 -44.92
#